data_AF-A0A7S1S5J7-F1
#
_entry.id   AF-A0A7S1S5J7-F1
#
_cell.length_a   1.000
_cell.length_b   1.000
_cell.length_c   1.000
_cell.angle_alpha   90.00
_cell.angle_beta   90.00
_cell.angle_gamma   90.00
#
_symmetry.space_group_name_H-M   'P 1'
#
loop_
_entity.id
_entity.type
_entity.pdbx_description
1 polymer ?
#
loop_
_entity_poly.entity_id
_entity_poly.type
_entity_poly.pdbx_seq_one_letter_code
_entity_poly.pdbx_strand_id
1 'polypeptide(L)'
;GANVLLGPAVNVHRVAAAGRNAEYISGEDPMLGVGLAPAYVRGAQEGAGVAAVVKHWVLNQQETFRMSVDSHADERTRWELYYPPFQAAVSAGVAAVMCSYNLVNGKHSCENSEILTQDLKG
;
A
#
# COMPACT_ATOMS: atom_id res chain seq x y z
N GLY A 1 6.58 -24.08 -8.42
CA GLY A 1 6.87 -22.91 -7.56
C GLY A 1 5.87 -21.81 -7.84
N ALA A 2 5.94 -20.69 -7.12
CA ALA A 2 5.15 -19.48 -7.38
C ALA A 2 6.07 -18.38 -7.93
N ASN A 3 5.61 -17.62 -8.92
CA ASN A 3 6.40 -16.54 -9.54
C ASN A 3 6.16 -15.17 -8.91
N VAL A 4 5.04 -15.01 -8.19
CA VAL A 4 4.59 -13.73 -7.64
C VAL A 4 4.09 -13.94 -6.20
N LEU A 5 4.54 -13.09 -5.30
CA LEU A 5 4.09 -13.01 -3.91
C LEU A 5 3.24 -11.74 -3.75
N LEU A 6 1.97 -11.91 -3.36
CA LEU A 6 1.03 -10.80 -3.14
C LEU A 6 1.31 -10.09 -1.79
N GLY A 7 2.50 -9.53 -1.66
CA GLY A 7 2.98 -8.76 -0.51
C GLY A 7 4.25 -7.97 -0.84
N PRO A 8 4.65 -7.02 0.02
CA PRO A 8 4.13 -6.80 1.37
C PRO A 8 2.85 -5.94 1.39
N ALA A 9 2.07 -6.07 2.47
CA ALA A 9 1.00 -5.13 2.77
C ALA A 9 1.53 -4.01 3.67
N VAL A 10 1.39 -2.75 3.25
CA VAL A 10 2.08 -1.60 3.86
C VAL A 10 1.13 -0.46 4.26
N ASN A 11 -0.18 -0.72 4.32
CA ASN A 11 -1.16 0.23 4.81
C ASN A 11 -0.91 0.58 6.30
N VAL A 12 -1.00 1.86 6.66
CA VAL A 12 -0.77 2.37 8.03
C VAL A 12 -1.90 1.99 8.99
N HIS A 13 -1.62 1.57 10.22
CA HIS A 13 -2.62 1.21 11.23
C HIS A 13 -3.40 2.44 11.72
N ARG A 14 -4.46 2.83 10.99
CA ARG A 14 -5.34 3.95 11.38
C ARG A 14 -6.41 3.53 12.39
N VAL A 15 -6.97 2.33 12.21
CA VAL A 15 -8.10 1.82 12.99
C VAL A 15 -7.60 0.65 13.81
N ALA A 16 -7.54 0.78 15.13
CA ALA A 16 -7.02 -0.26 16.03
C ALA A 16 -7.75 -1.61 15.86
N ALA A 17 -9.07 -1.57 15.58
CA ALA A 17 -9.91 -2.74 15.38
C ALA A 17 -9.91 -3.28 13.93
N ALA A 18 -9.07 -2.76 13.02
CA ALA A 18 -9.04 -3.24 11.65
C ALA A 18 -8.52 -4.69 11.56
N GLY A 19 -9.30 -5.56 10.92
CA GLY A 19 -9.03 -7.00 10.86
C GLY A 19 -7.74 -7.40 10.13
N ARG A 20 -7.09 -6.46 9.42
CA ARG A 20 -5.85 -6.71 8.66
C ARG A 20 -4.62 -6.01 9.23
N ASN A 21 -4.70 -5.37 10.40
CA ASN A 21 -3.51 -4.78 11.04
C ASN A 21 -2.39 -5.82 11.22
N ALA A 22 -2.73 -7.10 11.44
CA ALA A 22 -1.75 -8.18 11.59
C ALA A 22 -0.92 -8.48 10.33
N GLU A 23 -1.39 -8.14 9.12
CA GLU A 23 -0.62 -8.32 7.89
C GLU A 23 0.13 -7.06 7.43
N TYR A 24 -0.20 -5.90 8.01
CA TYR A 24 0.38 -4.62 7.67
C TYR A 24 1.69 -4.39 8.41
N ILE A 25 2.81 -4.40 7.69
CA ILE A 25 4.15 -4.29 8.29
C ILE A 25 4.49 -2.86 8.72
N SER A 26 3.71 -1.87 8.30
CA SER A 26 4.02 -0.45 8.53
C SER A 26 3.72 0.02 9.95
N GLY A 27 2.92 -0.69 10.76
CA GLY A 27 2.44 -0.14 12.03
C GLY A 27 1.63 1.14 11.83
N GLU A 28 1.49 1.95 12.87
CA GLU A 28 0.81 3.27 12.81
C GLU A 28 1.72 4.42 12.33
N ASP A 29 3.04 4.24 12.41
CA ASP A 29 4.03 5.22 11.99
C ASP A 29 4.55 4.88 10.59
N PRO A 30 4.47 5.80 9.62
CA PRO A 30 4.85 5.50 8.23
C PRO A 30 6.35 5.21 8.06
N MET A 31 7.20 5.71 8.96
CA MET A 31 8.64 5.52 8.87
C MET A 31 9.05 4.07 9.19
N LEU A 32 8.28 3.37 10.01
CA LEU A 32 8.45 1.92 10.18
C LEU A 32 8.23 1.18 8.85
N GLY A 33 7.17 1.54 8.12
CA GLY A 33 6.91 1.02 6.77
C GLY A 33 8.01 1.37 5.77
N VAL A 34 8.53 2.61 5.80
CA VAL A 34 9.66 3.06 4.98
C VAL A 34 10.92 2.21 5.23
N GLY A 35 11.18 1.84 6.48
CA GLY A 35 12.32 0.98 6.84
C GLY A 35 12.15 -0.48 6.41
N LEU A 36 10.94 -1.03 6.54
CA LEU A 36 10.69 -2.47 6.34
C LEU A 36 10.34 -2.86 4.91
N ALA A 37 9.58 -2.04 4.18
CA ALA A 37 9.11 -2.37 2.84
C ALA A 37 10.26 -2.66 1.84
N PRO A 38 11.36 -1.87 1.79
CA PRO A 38 12.48 -2.15 0.90
C PRO A 38 13.17 -3.49 1.18
N ALA A 39 13.32 -3.85 2.46
CA ALA A 39 13.93 -5.11 2.86
C ALA A 39 13.08 -6.31 2.43
N TYR A 40 11.75 -6.20 2.58
CA TYR A 40 10.82 -7.24 2.10
C TYR A 40 10.90 -7.41 0.58
N VAL A 41 10.84 -6.30 -0.17
CA VAL A 41 10.86 -6.30 -1.64
C VAL A 41 12.14 -6.96 -2.16
N ARG A 42 13.31 -6.54 -1.68
CA ARG A 42 14.59 -7.14 -2.08
C ARG A 42 14.70 -8.61 -1.65
N GLY A 43 14.25 -8.95 -0.45
CA GLY A 43 14.25 -10.34 0.04
C GLY A 43 13.44 -11.27 -0.88
N ALA A 44 12.25 -10.85 -1.31
CA ALA A 44 11.43 -11.62 -2.22
C ALA A 44 12.05 -11.70 -3.63
N GLN A 45 12.42 -10.55 -4.21
CA GLN A 45 12.78 -10.46 -5.63
C GLN A 45 14.22 -10.88 -5.91
N GLU A 46 15.18 -10.38 -5.13
CA GLU A 46 16.61 -10.66 -5.32
C GLU A 46 17.02 -11.92 -4.57
N GLY A 47 16.49 -12.11 -3.35
CA GLY A 47 16.83 -13.26 -2.51
C GLY A 47 16.18 -14.56 -2.95
N ALA A 48 14.86 -14.54 -3.21
CA ALA A 48 14.10 -15.74 -3.55
C ALA A 48 13.76 -15.86 -5.05
N GLY A 49 14.02 -14.82 -5.86
CA GLY A 49 13.67 -14.83 -7.29
C GLY A 49 12.16 -14.76 -7.55
N VAL A 50 11.37 -14.20 -6.62
CA VAL A 50 9.90 -14.11 -6.70
C VAL A 50 9.48 -12.65 -6.74
N ALA A 51 8.66 -12.27 -7.72
CA ALA A 51 8.16 -10.90 -7.85
C ALA A 51 7.31 -10.49 -6.64
N ALA A 52 7.57 -9.32 -6.06
CA ALA A 52 6.77 -8.76 -4.97
C ALA A 52 5.66 -7.85 -5.52
N VAL A 53 4.54 -7.79 -4.79
CA VAL A 53 3.41 -6.91 -5.10
C VAL A 53 3.04 -6.12 -3.85
N VAL A 54 3.43 -4.85 -3.80
CA VAL A 54 3.09 -3.99 -2.67
C VAL A 54 1.59 -3.66 -2.69
N LYS A 55 0.94 -3.72 -1.53
CA LYS A 55 -0.52 -3.56 -1.41
C LYS A 55 -0.94 -2.85 -0.12
N HIS A 56 -2.14 -2.29 -0.01
CA HIS A 56 -3.13 -2.01 -1.05
C HIS A 56 -3.11 -0.52 -1.32
N TRP A 57 -2.74 -0.12 -2.52
CA TRP A 57 -2.69 1.27 -2.95
C TRP A 57 -4.11 1.77 -3.23
N VAL A 58 -4.75 2.61 -2.42
CA VAL A 58 -4.31 3.22 -1.16
C VAL A 58 -5.50 3.48 -0.22
N LEU A 59 -5.25 3.82 1.05
CA LEU A 59 -6.27 4.11 2.07
C LEU A 59 -7.20 2.94 2.47
N ASN A 60 -6.74 1.69 2.32
CA ASN A 60 -7.46 0.49 2.76
C ASN A 60 -7.26 0.19 4.25
N GLN A 61 -7.77 1.07 5.13
CA GLN A 61 -7.49 1.01 6.57
C GLN A 61 -8.57 0.34 7.42
N GLN A 62 -9.65 -0.11 6.81
CA GLN A 62 -10.74 -0.80 7.50
C GLN A 62 -11.33 -1.88 6.60
N GLU A 63 -11.76 -2.98 7.22
CA GLU A 63 -12.43 -4.07 6.49
C GLU A 63 -13.93 -3.80 6.32
N THR A 64 -14.52 -3.10 7.28
CA THR A 64 -15.93 -2.73 7.27
C THR A 64 -16.26 -1.92 6.03
N PHE A 65 -17.14 -2.46 5.18
CA PHE A 65 -17.55 -1.87 3.90
C PHE A 65 -16.40 -1.55 2.93
N ARG A 66 -15.27 -2.27 2.99
CA ARG A 66 -14.09 -1.99 2.15
C ARG A 66 -14.33 -1.94 0.63
N MET A 67 -15.45 -2.49 0.15
CA MET A 67 -15.84 -2.46 -1.27
C MET A 67 -16.68 -1.23 -1.66
N SER A 68 -17.17 -0.45 -0.69
CA SER A 68 -18.11 0.66 -0.94
C SER A 68 -17.83 1.92 -0.11
N VAL A 69 -16.94 1.87 0.89
CA VAL A 69 -16.55 3.04 1.68
C VAL A 69 -15.71 3.99 0.85
N ASP A 70 -15.92 5.30 1.06
CA ASP A 70 -15.08 6.36 0.50
C ASP A 70 -14.13 6.90 1.57
N SER A 71 -12.84 6.73 1.33
CA SER A 71 -11.78 7.23 2.18
C SER A 71 -11.37 8.61 1.70
N HIS A 72 -11.75 9.64 2.45
CA HIS A 72 -11.35 11.01 2.19
C HIS A 72 -10.05 11.37 2.91
N ALA A 73 -9.06 11.82 2.16
CA ALA A 73 -7.80 12.33 2.71
C ALA A 73 -7.31 13.50 1.86
N ASP A 74 -6.91 14.58 2.54
CA ASP A 74 -6.23 15.71 1.91
C ASP A 74 -4.84 15.31 1.40
N GLU A 75 -4.29 16.12 0.51
CA GLU A 75 -2.99 15.90 -0.11
C GLU A 75 -1.88 15.70 0.93
N ARG A 76 -1.79 16.57 1.94
CA ARG A 76 -0.74 16.49 2.95
C ARG A 76 -0.81 15.18 3.71
N THR A 77 -1.99 14.76 4.14
CA THR A 77 -2.19 13.47 4.81
C THR A 77 -1.79 12.30 3.90
N ARG A 78 -2.10 12.33 2.60
CA ARG A 78 -1.68 11.28 1.67
C ARG A 78 -0.15 11.20 1.56
N TRP A 79 0.51 12.32 1.33
CA TRP A 79 1.97 12.37 1.10
C TRP A 79 2.81 12.18 2.37
N GLU A 80 2.34 12.66 3.53
CA GLU A 80 3.11 12.54 4.78
C GLU A 80 2.82 11.25 5.54
N LEU A 81 1.63 10.65 5.40
CA LEU A 81 1.21 9.48 6.19
C LEU A 81 1.03 8.21 5.34
N TYR A 82 0.24 8.26 4.27
CA TYR A 82 -0.19 7.01 3.61
C TYR A 82 0.70 6.55 2.46
N TYR A 83 1.38 7.46 1.78
CA TYR A 83 2.25 7.17 0.63
C TYR A 83 3.68 6.74 0.99
N PRO A 84 4.33 7.21 2.07
CA PRO A 84 5.75 6.92 2.31
C PRO A 84 6.12 5.42 2.28
N PRO A 85 5.36 4.48 2.87
CA PRO A 85 5.69 3.05 2.77
C PRO A 85 5.64 2.50 1.35
N PHE A 86 4.69 2.97 0.53
CA PHE A 86 4.60 2.59 -0.88
C PHE A 86 5.69 3.23 -1.71
N GLN A 87 6.00 4.51 -1.48
CA GLN A 87 7.10 5.21 -2.14
C GLN A 87 8.43 4.47 -1.89
N ALA A 88 8.69 4.05 -0.66
CA ALA A 88 9.87 3.25 -0.31
C ALA A 88 9.90 1.89 -1.04
N ALA A 89 8.76 1.21 -1.16
CA ALA A 89 8.67 -0.04 -1.91
C ALA A 89 8.93 0.16 -3.42
N VAL A 90 8.40 1.23 -4.01
CA VAL A 90 8.63 1.60 -5.41
C VAL A 90 10.09 1.97 -5.64
N SER A 91 10.69 2.79 -4.77
CA SER A 91 12.12 3.11 -4.83
C SER A 91 13.03 1.88 -4.66
N ALA A 92 12.55 0.84 -3.98
CA ALA A 92 13.23 -0.45 -3.88
C ALA A 92 13.02 -1.37 -5.10
N GLY A 93 12.28 -0.93 -6.12
CA GLY A 93 12.08 -1.68 -7.35
C GLY A 93 11.03 -2.79 -7.27
N VAL A 94 9.97 -2.61 -6.47
CA VAL A 94 8.86 -3.58 -6.42
C VAL A 94 8.27 -3.83 -7.83
N ALA A 95 8.01 -5.08 -8.17
CA ALA A 95 7.60 -5.48 -9.51
C ALA A 95 6.17 -5.04 -9.86
N ALA A 96 5.27 -4.99 -8.88
CA ALA A 96 3.91 -4.54 -9.10
C ALA A 96 3.29 -3.87 -7.86
N VAL A 97 2.20 -3.15 -8.09
CA VAL A 97 1.37 -2.51 -7.06
C VAL A 97 -0.06 -3.02 -7.21
N MET A 98 -0.71 -3.40 -6.10
CA MET A 98 -2.10 -3.81 -6.08
C MET A 98 -2.97 -2.66 -5.58
N CYS A 99 -3.97 -2.27 -6.38
CA CYS A 99 -4.95 -1.27 -5.97
C CYS A 99 -5.84 -1.75 -4.82
N SER A 100 -6.40 -0.81 -4.06
CA SER A 100 -7.34 -1.07 -2.97
C SER A 100 -8.78 -1.23 -3.47
N TYR A 101 -9.65 -1.74 -2.60
CA TYR A 101 -11.08 -1.90 -2.93
C TYR A 101 -11.88 -0.59 -2.75
N ASN A 102 -11.53 0.21 -1.74
CA ASN A 102 -12.29 1.39 -1.35
C ASN A 102 -12.25 2.48 -2.42
N LEU A 103 -13.17 3.43 -2.30
CA LEU A 103 -13.05 4.70 -2.99
C LEU A 103 -12.00 5.57 -2.28
N VAL A 104 -11.33 6.40 -3.07
CA VAL A 104 -10.39 7.42 -2.60
C VAL A 104 -10.87 8.74 -3.19
N ASN A 105 -11.33 9.65 -2.34
CA ASN A 105 -11.87 10.96 -2.73
C ASN A 105 -12.92 10.84 -3.87
N GLY A 106 -13.88 9.93 -3.74
CA GLY A 106 -15.02 9.80 -4.65
C GLY A 106 -14.85 8.88 -5.86
N LYS A 107 -13.71 8.21 -6.02
CA LYS A 107 -13.45 7.28 -7.13
C LYS A 107 -12.89 5.95 -6.64
N HIS A 108 -13.31 4.83 -7.23
CA HIS A 108 -12.70 3.53 -6.92
C HIS A 108 -11.20 3.55 -7.17
N SER A 109 -10.43 3.03 -6.22
CA SER A 109 -8.98 3.13 -6.26
C SER A 109 -8.35 2.50 -7.51
N CYS A 110 -8.95 1.43 -8.05
CA CYS A 110 -8.49 0.76 -9.26
C CYS A 110 -8.83 1.51 -10.57
N GLU A 111 -9.63 2.56 -10.52
CA GLU A 111 -10.05 3.39 -11.66
C GLU A 111 -9.66 4.87 -11.49
N ASN A 112 -9.01 5.21 -10.38
CA ASN A 112 -8.68 6.58 -10.03
C ASN A 112 -7.32 7.00 -10.63
N SER A 113 -7.36 7.71 -11.76
CA SER A 113 -6.18 8.18 -12.49
C SER A 113 -5.31 9.17 -11.71
N GLU A 114 -5.88 9.91 -10.75
CA GLU A 114 -5.11 10.79 -9.86
C GLU A 114 -4.09 9.95 -9.08
N ILE A 115 -4.56 8.94 -8.34
CA ILE A 115 -3.66 8.15 -7.51
C ILE A 115 -2.86 7.10 -8.31
N LEU A 116 -3.35 6.60 -9.46
CA LEU A 116 -2.69 5.53 -10.21
C LEU A 116 -1.67 6.03 -11.24
N THR A 117 -1.88 7.22 -11.78
CA THR A 117 -1.05 7.77 -12.84
C THR A 117 -0.32 9.02 -12.38
N GLN A 118 -1.00 9.95 -11.69
CA GLN A 118 -0.34 11.18 -11.24
C GLN A 118 0.51 10.89 -10.00
N ASP A 119 -0.08 10.38 -8.91
CA ASP A 119 0.65 10.20 -7.65
C ASP A 119 1.64 9.02 -7.70
N LEU A 120 1.28 7.92 -8.37
CA LEU A 120 2.09 6.69 -8.36
C LEU A 120 3.19 6.65 -9.42
N LYS A 121 2.99 7.32 -10.57
CA LYS A 121 3.90 7.23 -11.73
C LYS A 121 4.47 8.58 -12.19
N GLY A 122 3.80 9.69 -11.87
CA GLY A 122 4.23 11.05 -12.19
C GLY A 122 5.28 11.56 -11.21
#